data_AF-A0AAU4ZN02-F1
#
_entry.id   AF-A0AAU4ZN02-F1
#
_cell.length_a   1.000
_cell.length_b   1.000
_cell.length_c   1.000
_cell.angle_alpha   90.00
_cell.angle_beta   90.00
_cell.angle_gamma   90.00
#
_symmetry.space_group_name_H-M   'P 1'
#
loop_
_entity.id
_entity.type
_entity.pdbx_description
1 polymer ?
#
loop_
_entity_poly.entity_id
_entity_poly.type
_entity_poly.pdbx_seq_one_letter_code
_entity_poly.pdbx_strand_id
1 'polypeptide(L)'
;MAVNRIDYRMWARLAQRDDLPGAAFPAVVDGLLAKDGFAEGWQADVFMEALPSLLVRVREQELRDRLIQAAGSRTSELIRQGLVGGRDVPAVLRYHQVNSELLAALAQDDAHRDVVTEVIGSAAPDMLLGVLLSAERPTHGNPGRLAEIPPWLFDAVLQRHLVLVTAELKAFASGSEPEPDLFGRSASWPSHGTLAMVLERCPEKWPELLNDATHGLTVQHALLDCVDTEKLTDEVLAACVPALVLAEWAELTKPAKSQRERLRHIARSVVRHPRLRELASAQLEEVAASCVKRGRLLHATNLRRLAEYEVTSLARDLAWTSGSAKDLVKMWELVAALPEPSAVERPSQYDGGEPPSPKLVLSSDRRVGALAALAGNPNLDRRLVLDVLDQLNPVEVRWLTTYDDEVPAWLKEAAARHKASPTQPEVPRVLTDEELDSCADPEAVMQTWLDAVKGDHGVYNHQIEYAILRSRHRTDTLVRQLTAPTVLSYYEHPVVADALMRLCGTDPDRWHAVAEALASKRDFDETFGDFLDRMSVPPA
;
A
#
# COMPACT_ATOMS: atom_id res chain seq x y z
N MET A 1 24.68 -45.48 -4.21
CA MET A 1 24.71 -46.00 -5.61
C MET A 1 23.58 -45.32 -6.36
N ALA A 2 23.85 -44.61 -7.46
CA ALA A 2 22.79 -44.02 -8.27
C ALA A 2 21.92 -45.15 -8.86
N VAL A 3 20.65 -45.22 -8.45
CA VAL A 3 19.71 -46.21 -8.96
C VAL A 3 19.41 -45.88 -10.42
N ASN A 4 19.65 -46.83 -11.33
CA ASN A 4 19.39 -46.66 -12.76
C ASN A 4 17.88 -46.42 -13.01
N ARG A 5 17.54 -45.51 -13.94
CA ARG A 5 16.16 -45.13 -14.27
C ARG A 5 15.25 -46.30 -14.65
N ILE A 6 15.83 -47.32 -15.29
CA ILE A 6 15.12 -48.54 -15.68
C ILE A 6 14.74 -49.36 -14.44
N ASP A 7 15.68 -49.57 -13.52
CA ASP A 7 15.47 -50.36 -12.30
C ASP A 7 14.45 -49.68 -11.38
N TYR A 8 14.49 -48.36 -11.25
CA TYR A 8 13.55 -47.61 -10.42
C TYR A 8 12.10 -47.69 -10.92
N ARG A 9 11.89 -47.57 -12.24
CA ARG A 9 10.56 -47.73 -12.85
C ARG A 9 10.05 -49.16 -12.76
N MET A 10 10.94 -50.14 -12.79
CA MET A 10 10.59 -51.54 -12.54
C MET A 10 10.04 -51.70 -11.11
N TRP A 11 10.72 -51.16 -10.10
CA TRP A 11 10.25 -51.20 -8.71
C TRP A 11 8.88 -50.52 -8.53
N ALA A 12 8.66 -49.37 -9.17
CA ALA A 12 7.37 -48.67 -9.12
C ALA A 12 6.23 -49.48 -9.76
N ARG A 13 6.50 -50.13 -10.90
CA ARG A 13 5.53 -51.03 -11.53
C ARG A 13 5.22 -52.25 -10.67
N LEU A 14 6.23 -52.84 -10.01
CA LEU A 14 6.04 -53.96 -9.10
C LEU A 14 5.19 -53.57 -7.89
N ALA A 15 5.37 -52.36 -7.35
CA ALA A 15 4.56 -51.82 -6.27
C ALA A 15 3.07 -51.69 -6.61
N GLN A 16 2.76 -51.35 -7.87
CA GLN A 16 1.40 -51.20 -8.39
C GLN A 16 0.72 -52.53 -8.76
N ARG A 17 1.40 -53.68 -8.70
CA ARG A 17 0.82 -54.98 -9.04
C ARG A 17 0.02 -55.58 -7.88
N ASP A 18 -1.25 -55.88 -8.12
CA ASP A 18 -2.15 -56.49 -7.14
C ASP A 18 -1.75 -57.93 -6.75
N ASP A 19 -1.00 -58.64 -7.61
CA ASP A 19 -0.59 -60.03 -7.42
C ASP A 19 0.77 -60.21 -6.74
N LEU A 20 1.41 -59.12 -6.29
CA LEU A 20 2.72 -59.20 -5.63
C LEU A 20 2.62 -59.90 -4.26
N PRO A 21 3.40 -60.97 -4.00
CA PRO A 21 3.38 -61.67 -2.71
C PRO A 21 3.74 -60.77 -1.54
N GLY A 22 3.03 -60.90 -0.41
CA GLY A 22 3.26 -60.06 0.78
C GLY A 22 4.71 -60.09 1.30
N ALA A 23 5.40 -61.23 1.18
CA ALA A 23 6.80 -61.38 1.58
C ALA A 23 7.80 -60.59 0.71
N ALA A 24 7.44 -60.25 -0.54
CA ALA A 24 8.28 -59.46 -1.43
C ALA A 24 8.09 -57.95 -1.24
N PHE A 25 7.03 -57.55 -0.54
CA PHE A 25 6.59 -56.16 -0.45
C PHE A 25 7.59 -55.24 0.29
N PRO A 26 8.20 -55.63 1.44
CA PRO A 26 9.20 -54.79 2.10
C PRO A 26 10.42 -54.49 1.23
N ALA A 27 10.87 -55.47 0.44
CA ALA A 27 12.01 -55.31 -0.47
C ALA A 27 11.70 -54.34 -1.63
N VAL A 28 10.45 -54.34 -2.13
CA VAL A 28 9.99 -53.38 -3.15
C VAL A 28 9.94 -51.95 -2.58
N VAL A 29 9.47 -51.80 -1.34
CA VAL A 29 9.47 -50.50 -0.63
C VAL A 29 10.88 -50.01 -0.38
N ASP A 30 11.80 -50.86 0.09
CA ASP A 30 13.20 -50.49 0.30
C ASP A 30 13.93 -50.14 -1.01
N GLY A 31 13.55 -50.76 -2.13
CA GLY A 31 14.06 -50.40 -3.46
C GLY A 31 13.58 -49.04 -3.97
N LEU A 32 12.41 -48.57 -3.50
CA LEU A 32 11.83 -47.27 -3.85
C LEU A 32 12.24 -46.15 -2.89
N LEU A 33 12.38 -46.46 -1.60
CA LEU A 33 12.85 -45.53 -0.57
C LEU A 33 14.38 -45.48 -0.59
N ALA A 34 14.94 -44.62 -1.43
CA ALA A 34 16.38 -44.40 -1.49
C ALA A 34 16.94 -44.00 -0.10
N LYS A 35 18.00 -44.66 0.34
CA LYS A 35 18.62 -44.44 1.67
C LYS A 35 19.10 -43.00 1.90
N ASP A 36 19.40 -42.29 0.82
CA ASP A 36 19.94 -40.92 0.83
C ASP A 36 18.94 -39.88 0.28
N GLY A 37 17.65 -40.22 0.13
CA GLY A 37 16.61 -39.37 -0.48
C GLY A 37 16.55 -39.44 -2.01
N PHE A 38 15.61 -38.71 -2.63
CA PHE A 38 15.46 -38.68 -4.09
C PHE A 38 16.54 -37.80 -4.73
N ALA A 39 17.35 -38.38 -5.63
CA ALA A 39 18.49 -37.70 -6.25
C ALA A 39 18.10 -36.86 -7.49
N GLU A 40 17.00 -37.19 -8.16
CA GLU A 40 16.51 -36.51 -9.37
C GLU A 40 14.99 -36.33 -9.32
N GLY A 41 14.45 -35.19 -9.79
CA GLY A 41 13.02 -34.84 -9.70
C GLY A 41 12.08 -35.89 -10.30
N TRP A 42 12.50 -36.62 -11.34
CA TRP A 42 11.68 -37.69 -11.93
C TRP A 42 11.54 -38.92 -11.02
N GLN A 43 12.49 -39.18 -10.11
CA GLN A 43 12.39 -40.28 -9.14
C GLN A 43 11.26 -40.01 -8.14
N ALA A 44 11.12 -38.75 -7.73
CA ALA A 44 10.02 -38.31 -6.90
C ALA A 44 8.68 -38.49 -7.64
N ASP A 45 8.58 -38.08 -8.91
CA ASP A 45 7.33 -38.26 -9.67
C ASP A 45 6.93 -39.74 -9.83
N VAL A 46 7.88 -40.61 -10.18
CA VAL A 46 7.62 -42.06 -10.30
C VAL A 46 7.28 -42.71 -8.96
N PHE A 47 7.90 -42.27 -7.86
CA PHE A 47 7.52 -42.70 -6.52
C PHE A 47 6.09 -42.27 -6.19
N MET A 48 5.73 -41.02 -6.49
CA MET A 48 4.40 -40.47 -6.23
C MET A 48 3.30 -41.18 -7.01
N GLU A 49 3.59 -41.69 -8.22
CA GLU A 49 2.65 -42.56 -8.97
C GLU A 49 2.42 -43.91 -8.28
N ALA A 50 3.42 -44.46 -7.59
CA ALA A 50 3.31 -45.75 -6.90
C ALA A 50 2.76 -45.62 -5.46
N LEU A 51 2.94 -44.45 -4.84
CA LEU A 51 2.68 -44.21 -3.42
C LEU A 51 1.23 -44.52 -2.97
N PRO A 52 0.17 -44.16 -3.71
CA PRO A 52 -1.20 -44.54 -3.33
C PRO A 52 -1.38 -46.06 -3.19
N SER A 53 -0.86 -46.83 -4.15
CA SER A 53 -0.94 -48.30 -4.14
C SER A 53 -0.15 -48.89 -2.98
N LEU A 54 1.00 -48.29 -2.66
CA LEU A 54 1.82 -48.70 -1.52
C LEU A 54 1.08 -48.47 -0.19
N LEU A 55 0.51 -47.28 0.01
CA LEU A 55 -0.19 -46.93 1.24
C LEU A 55 -1.44 -47.80 1.47
N VAL A 56 -2.17 -48.21 0.45
CA VAL A 56 -3.33 -49.12 0.63
C VAL A 56 -2.90 -50.49 1.17
N ARG A 57 -1.71 -50.96 0.81
CA ARG A 57 -1.23 -52.32 1.08
C ARG A 57 -0.41 -52.44 2.36
N VAL A 58 0.30 -51.39 2.77
CA VAL A 58 1.12 -51.41 3.98
C VAL A 58 0.25 -51.41 5.24
N ARG A 59 0.40 -52.49 6.03
CA ARG A 59 -0.21 -52.64 7.36
C ARG A 59 0.75 -52.31 8.50
N GLU A 60 2.05 -52.51 8.29
CA GLU A 60 3.10 -52.22 9.27
C GLU A 60 3.31 -50.71 9.42
N GLN A 61 3.23 -50.21 10.66
CA GLN A 61 3.28 -48.76 10.91
C GLN A 61 4.65 -48.16 10.58
N GLU A 62 5.74 -48.85 10.90
CA GLU A 62 7.10 -48.36 10.64
C GLU A 62 7.37 -48.14 9.14
N LEU A 63 6.94 -49.07 8.28
CA LEU A 63 7.04 -48.90 6.83
C LEU A 63 6.14 -47.78 6.31
N ARG A 64 4.97 -47.61 6.92
CA ARG A 64 4.03 -46.55 6.55
C ARG A 64 4.57 -45.17 6.91
N ASP A 65 5.16 -45.03 8.09
CA ASP A 65 5.83 -43.81 8.56
C ASP A 65 6.97 -43.40 7.60
N ARG A 66 7.77 -44.37 7.12
CA ARG A 66 8.82 -44.12 6.12
C ARG A 66 8.26 -43.65 4.78
N LEU A 67 7.15 -44.21 4.33
CA LEU A 67 6.46 -43.76 3.11
C LEU A 67 5.90 -42.35 3.25
N ILE A 68 5.32 -42.03 4.41
CA ILE A 68 4.81 -40.69 4.73
C ILE A 68 5.96 -39.68 4.76
N GLN A 69 7.08 -40.01 5.40
CA GLN A 69 8.27 -39.16 5.41
C GLN A 69 8.75 -38.85 3.98
N ALA A 70 8.77 -39.84 3.09
CA ALA A 70 9.19 -39.68 1.71
C ALA A 70 8.18 -38.89 0.84
N ALA A 71 6.90 -38.82 1.21
CA ALA A 71 5.88 -38.09 0.46
C ALA A 71 6.09 -36.55 0.45
N GLY A 72 6.82 -36.03 1.44
CA GLY A 72 7.14 -34.61 1.57
C GLY A 72 5.91 -33.71 1.47
N SER A 73 5.99 -32.69 0.61
CA SER A 73 4.94 -31.68 0.42
C SER A 73 3.62 -32.22 -0.15
N ARG A 74 3.59 -33.43 -0.72
CA ARG A 74 2.35 -34.03 -1.26
C ARG A 74 1.51 -34.76 -0.20
N THR A 75 1.94 -34.78 1.06
CA THR A 75 1.22 -35.43 2.17
C THR A 75 -0.21 -34.90 2.34
N SER A 76 -0.42 -33.59 2.21
CA SER A 76 -1.75 -32.98 2.30
C SER A 76 -2.72 -33.53 1.26
N GLU A 77 -2.25 -33.84 0.06
CA GLU A 77 -3.08 -34.42 -1.01
C GLU A 77 -3.44 -35.89 -0.71
N LEU A 78 -2.51 -36.66 -0.16
CA LEU A 78 -2.78 -38.05 0.24
C LEU A 78 -3.80 -38.14 1.38
N ILE A 79 -3.81 -37.15 2.28
CA ILE A 79 -4.84 -37.02 3.33
C ILE A 79 -6.21 -36.75 2.69
N ARG A 80 -6.31 -35.79 1.75
CA ARG A 80 -7.57 -35.50 1.04
C ARG A 80 -8.10 -36.70 0.24
N GLN A 81 -7.22 -37.55 -0.24
CA GLN A 81 -7.59 -38.79 -0.94
C GLN A 81 -8.01 -39.92 0.02
N GLY A 82 -7.95 -39.71 1.34
CA GLY A 82 -8.25 -40.73 2.35
C GLY A 82 -7.21 -41.85 2.45
N LEU A 83 -6.04 -41.68 1.82
CA LEU A 83 -4.96 -42.67 1.80
C LEU A 83 -4.08 -42.61 3.05
N VAL A 84 -4.09 -41.46 3.73
CA VAL A 84 -3.44 -41.17 5.01
C VAL A 84 -4.55 -40.76 5.98
N GLY A 85 -4.67 -41.44 7.13
CA GLY A 85 -5.76 -41.22 8.09
C GLY A 85 -5.30 -41.15 9.54
N GLY A 86 -6.21 -41.28 10.50
CA GLY A 86 -5.92 -41.03 11.93
C GLY A 86 -4.70 -41.73 12.51
N ARG A 87 -4.43 -42.98 12.13
CA ARG A 87 -3.24 -43.72 12.58
C ARG A 87 -1.90 -43.13 12.13
N ASP A 88 -1.93 -42.30 11.09
CA ASP A 88 -0.75 -41.73 10.43
C ASP A 88 -0.43 -40.31 10.87
N VAL A 89 -1.40 -39.62 11.49
CA VAL A 89 -1.26 -38.23 11.92
C VAL A 89 -0.04 -38.00 12.82
N PRO A 90 0.29 -38.88 13.79
CA PRO A 90 1.52 -38.72 14.57
C PRO A 90 2.81 -38.71 13.73
N ALA A 91 2.87 -39.54 12.68
CA ALA A 91 4.01 -39.57 11.77
C ALA A 91 4.03 -38.33 10.86
N VAL A 92 2.86 -37.91 10.36
CA VAL A 92 2.70 -36.71 9.55
C VAL A 92 3.23 -35.48 10.29
N LEU A 93 2.80 -35.26 11.54
CA LEU A 93 3.21 -34.11 12.35
C LEU A 93 4.67 -34.20 12.81
N ARG A 94 5.25 -35.40 12.90
CA ARG A 94 6.66 -35.59 13.26
C ARG A 94 7.60 -35.26 12.10
N TYR A 95 7.24 -35.64 10.88
CA TYR A 95 8.16 -35.58 9.74
C TYR A 95 7.95 -34.38 8.83
N HIS A 96 6.77 -33.74 8.86
CA HIS A 96 6.45 -32.62 7.97
C HIS A 96 6.31 -31.33 8.75
N GLN A 97 6.80 -30.24 8.15
CA GLN A 97 6.53 -28.90 8.67
C GLN A 97 5.04 -28.62 8.55
N VAL A 98 4.43 -28.23 9.67
CA VAL A 98 3.01 -27.87 9.66
C VAL A 98 2.81 -26.57 8.88
N ASN A 99 1.90 -26.63 7.90
CA ASN A 99 1.51 -25.50 7.07
C ASN A 99 -0.01 -25.48 6.88
N SER A 100 -0.51 -24.42 6.25
CA SER A 100 -1.93 -24.17 6.06
C SER A 100 -2.63 -25.25 5.24
N GLU A 101 -1.96 -25.82 4.23
CA GLU A 101 -2.52 -26.89 3.40
C GLU A 101 -2.68 -28.20 4.15
N LEU A 102 -1.71 -28.52 5.03
CA LEU A 102 -1.73 -29.72 5.85
C LEU A 102 -2.85 -29.67 6.89
N LEU A 103 -2.98 -28.54 7.60
CA LEU A 103 -4.05 -28.35 8.59
C LEU A 103 -5.43 -28.43 7.94
N ALA A 104 -5.61 -27.78 6.78
CA ALA A 104 -6.85 -27.85 6.03
C ALA A 104 -7.19 -29.28 5.57
N ALA A 105 -6.20 -30.06 5.15
CA ALA A 105 -6.40 -31.46 4.78
C ALA A 105 -6.79 -32.33 5.98
N LEU A 106 -6.10 -32.19 7.11
CA LEU A 106 -6.43 -32.93 8.35
C LEU A 106 -7.83 -32.60 8.86
N ALA A 107 -8.25 -31.34 8.74
CA ALA A 107 -9.55 -30.87 9.21
C ALA A 107 -10.75 -31.44 8.44
N GLN A 108 -10.55 -32.12 7.30
CA GLN A 108 -11.63 -32.80 6.58
C GLN A 108 -12.20 -34.00 7.35
N ASP A 109 -11.43 -34.54 8.30
CA ASP A 109 -11.86 -35.62 9.17
C ASP A 109 -11.97 -35.12 10.61
N ASP A 110 -13.19 -35.17 11.16
CA ASP A 110 -13.50 -34.74 12.53
C ASP A 110 -12.68 -35.51 13.59
N ALA A 111 -12.15 -36.70 13.27
CA ALA A 111 -11.26 -37.45 14.15
C ALA A 111 -9.95 -36.68 14.48
N HIS A 112 -9.58 -35.69 13.67
CA HIS A 112 -8.37 -34.88 13.88
C HIS A 112 -8.65 -33.52 14.51
N ARG A 113 -9.91 -33.21 14.87
CA ARG A 113 -10.32 -31.89 15.38
C ARG A 113 -9.40 -31.40 16.50
N ASP A 114 -9.21 -32.18 17.55
CA ASP A 114 -8.47 -31.75 18.74
C ASP A 114 -7.02 -31.36 18.40
N VAL A 115 -6.37 -32.17 17.58
CA VAL A 115 -4.97 -31.95 17.14
C VAL A 115 -4.88 -30.72 16.24
N VAL A 116 -5.81 -30.54 15.31
CA VAL A 116 -5.84 -29.37 14.43
C VAL A 116 -6.10 -28.09 15.23
N THR A 117 -7.05 -28.11 16.16
CA THR A 117 -7.36 -26.97 17.03
C THR A 117 -6.20 -26.61 17.94
N GLU A 118 -5.48 -27.60 18.50
CA GLU A 118 -4.27 -27.36 19.29
C GLU A 118 -3.20 -26.63 18.47
N VAL A 119 -2.94 -27.10 17.25
CA VAL A 119 -1.94 -26.47 16.38
C VAL A 119 -2.36 -25.06 15.97
N ILE A 120 -3.63 -24.85 15.60
CA ILE A 120 -4.19 -23.52 15.31
C ILE A 120 -4.01 -22.59 16.52
N GLY A 121 -4.21 -23.10 17.74
CA GLY A 121 -4.01 -22.34 18.99
C GLY A 121 -2.61 -21.76 19.14
N SER A 122 -1.60 -22.34 18.48
CA SER A 122 -0.21 -21.87 18.47
C SER A 122 0.23 -21.19 17.18
N ALA A 123 -0.60 -21.21 16.13
CA ALA A 123 -0.25 -20.72 14.81
C ALA A 123 -0.07 -19.19 14.75
N ALA A 124 0.78 -18.76 13.81
CA ALA A 124 1.04 -17.37 13.48
C ALA A 124 -0.03 -16.77 12.54
N PRO A 125 -0.24 -15.44 12.53
CA PRO A 125 -1.31 -14.79 11.76
C PRO A 125 -1.33 -15.13 10.26
N ASP A 126 -0.16 -15.22 9.64
CA ASP A 126 0.03 -15.50 8.21
C ASP A 126 -0.45 -16.91 7.80
N MET A 127 -0.33 -17.88 8.70
CA MET A 127 -0.78 -19.25 8.45
C MET A 127 -2.30 -19.37 8.45
N LEU A 128 -2.99 -18.63 9.33
CA LEU A 128 -4.39 -18.85 9.67
C LEU A 128 -5.35 -18.61 8.49
N LEU A 129 -5.21 -17.49 7.77
CA LEU A 129 -6.02 -17.23 6.57
C LEU A 129 -5.75 -18.30 5.49
N GLY A 130 -4.49 -18.72 5.37
CA GLY A 130 -4.10 -19.79 4.46
C GLY A 130 -4.81 -21.13 4.74
N VAL A 131 -5.18 -21.42 5.99
CA VAL A 131 -5.92 -22.64 6.36
C VAL A 131 -7.30 -22.61 5.73
N LEU A 132 -8.03 -21.49 5.85
CA LEU A 132 -9.37 -21.35 5.26
C LEU A 132 -9.31 -21.40 3.73
N LEU A 133 -8.40 -20.64 3.13
CA LEU A 133 -8.21 -20.65 1.66
C LEU A 133 -7.84 -22.04 1.13
N SER A 134 -7.08 -22.82 1.91
CA SER A 134 -6.73 -24.19 1.55
C SER A 134 -7.88 -25.17 1.74
N ALA A 135 -8.75 -24.93 2.73
CA ALA A 135 -9.95 -25.72 2.98
C ALA A 135 -11.02 -25.49 1.91
N GLU A 136 -11.08 -24.29 1.33
CA GLU A 136 -11.98 -23.95 0.22
C GLU A 136 -11.57 -24.60 -1.12
N ARG A 137 -10.34 -25.15 -1.22
CA ARG A 137 -9.84 -25.73 -2.48
C ARG A 137 -10.69 -26.95 -2.91
N PRO A 138 -11.01 -27.09 -4.21
CA PRO A 138 -11.75 -28.25 -4.70
C PRO A 138 -11.03 -29.56 -4.40
N THR A 139 -11.78 -30.55 -3.92
CA THR A 139 -11.28 -31.92 -3.75
C THR A 139 -11.14 -32.62 -5.10
N HIS A 140 -10.10 -33.45 -5.26
CA HIS A 140 -9.92 -34.29 -6.45
C HIS A 140 -11.15 -35.17 -6.67
N GLY A 141 -11.80 -35.03 -7.83
CA GLY A 141 -13.01 -35.77 -8.21
C GLY A 141 -14.26 -34.90 -8.39
N ASN A 142 -14.26 -33.64 -7.92
CA ASN A 142 -15.34 -32.70 -8.20
C ASN A 142 -14.83 -31.25 -8.33
N PRO A 143 -14.10 -30.92 -9.42
CA PRO A 143 -13.45 -29.62 -9.60
C PRO A 143 -14.44 -28.44 -9.75
N GLY A 144 -15.75 -28.71 -9.85
CA GLY A 144 -16.80 -27.70 -10.03
C GLY A 144 -17.47 -27.20 -8.75
N ARG A 145 -17.16 -27.76 -7.57
CA ARG A 145 -17.77 -27.35 -6.29
C ARG A 145 -16.68 -27.07 -5.26
N LEU A 146 -16.70 -25.86 -4.68
CA LEU A 146 -15.85 -25.51 -3.54
C LEU A 146 -16.20 -26.43 -2.37
N ALA A 147 -15.17 -26.87 -1.64
CA ALA A 147 -15.37 -27.66 -0.43
C ALA A 147 -15.97 -26.77 0.67
N GLU A 148 -16.96 -27.31 1.40
CA GLU A 148 -17.55 -26.61 2.54
C GLU A 148 -16.57 -26.68 3.72
N ILE A 149 -16.20 -25.51 4.25
CA ILE A 149 -15.30 -25.44 5.41
C ILE A 149 -16.05 -25.97 6.64
N PRO A 150 -15.45 -26.91 7.42
CA PRO A 150 -16.06 -27.35 8.66
C PRO A 150 -16.29 -26.15 9.61
N PRO A 151 -17.50 -25.96 10.18
CA PRO A 151 -17.80 -24.80 11.02
C PRO A 151 -16.84 -24.65 12.21
N TRP A 152 -16.43 -25.77 12.81
CA TRP A 152 -15.49 -25.78 13.93
C TRP A 152 -14.08 -25.29 13.54
N LEU A 153 -13.65 -25.56 12.30
CA LEU A 153 -12.35 -25.13 11.80
C LEU A 153 -12.36 -23.62 11.61
N PHE A 154 -13.43 -23.11 11.01
CA PHE A 154 -13.66 -21.68 10.85
C PHE A 154 -13.64 -20.97 12.20
N ASP A 155 -14.37 -21.50 13.19
CA ASP A 155 -14.45 -20.92 14.53
C ASP A 155 -13.10 -20.94 15.26
N ALA A 156 -12.32 -22.02 15.14
CA ALA A 156 -10.97 -22.09 15.71
C ALA A 156 -10.03 -21.05 15.08
N VAL A 157 -10.07 -20.89 13.75
CA VAL A 157 -9.26 -19.90 13.02
C VAL A 157 -9.68 -18.47 13.38
N LEU A 158 -10.98 -18.19 13.43
CA LEU A 158 -11.51 -16.88 13.81
C LEU A 158 -11.12 -16.54 15.25
N GLN A 159 -11.34 -17.45 16.20
CA GLN A 159 -11.01 -17.23 17.60
C GLN A 159 -9.51 -16.96 17.79
N ARG A 160 -8.64 -17.70 17.09
CA ARG A 160 -7.20 -17.47 17.15
C ARG A 160 -6.81 -16.10 16.59
N HIS A 161 -7.37 -15.68 15.44
CA HIS A 161 -7.12 -14.35 14.90
C HIS A 161 -7.57 -13.25 15.88
N LEU A 162 -8.77 -13.39 16.46
CA LEU A 162 -9.28 -12.44 17.44
C LEU A 162 -8.33 -12.30 18.63
N VAL A 163 -7.85 -13.42 19.19
CA VAL A 163 -6.88 -13.41 20.30
C VAL A 163 -5.60 -12.66 19.94
N LEU A 164 -5.02 -12.95 18.77
CA LEU A 164 -3.76 -12.33 18.33
C LEU A 164 -3.90 -10.83 18.11
N VAL A 165 -4.90 -10.41 17.33
CA VAL A 165 -5.11 -8.99 17.00
C VAL A 165 -5.56 -8.20 18.23
N THR A 166 -6.34 -8.81 19.14
CA THR A 166 -6.69 -8.19 20.43
C THR A 166 -5.45 -7.96 21.29
N ALA A 167 -4.51 -8.91 21.30
CA ALA A 167 -3.25 -8.76 22.03
C ALA A 167 -2.38 -7.64 21.43
N GLU A 168 -2.29 -7.55 20.10
CA GLU A 168 -1.59 -6.46 19.41
C GLU A 168 -2.19 -5.08 19.73
N LEU A 169 -3.52 -4.97 19.68
CA LEU A 169 -4.22 -3.73 20.03
C LEU A 169 -3.97 -3.32 21.49
N LYS A 170 -3.99 -4.28 22.42
CA LYS A 170 -3.67 -4.03 23.83
C LYS A 170 -2.22 -3.59 24.04
N ALA A 171 -1.27 -4.23 23.34
CA ALA A 171 0.14 -3.85 23.40
C ALA A 171 0.40 -2.44 22.82
N PHE A 172 -0.30 -2.09 21.74
CA PHE A 172 -0.28 -0.73 21.20
C PHE A 172 -0.83 0.28 22.22
N ALA A 173 -1.99 0.00 22.81
CA ALA A 173 -2.63 0.88 23.79
C ALA A 173 -1.82 1.05 25.09
N SER A 174 -1.03 0.04 25.49
CA SER A 174 -0.14 0.15 26.66
C SER A 174 1.11 1.00 26.41
N GLY A 175 1.29 1.53 25.19
CA GLY A 175 2.49 2.31 24.84
C GLY A 175 3.76 1.48 24.88
N SER A 176 3.64 0.15 24.79
CA SER A 176 4.77 -0.74 24.60
C SER A 176 5.27 -0.47 23.18
N GLU A 177 6.27 0.40 23.03
CA GLU A 177 6.95 0.55 21.75
C GLU A 177 7.47 -0.85 21.37
N PRO A 178 6.94 -1.49 20.31
CA PRO A 178 7.54 -2.72 19.81
C PRO A 178 8.97 -2.39 19.42
N GLU A 179 9.89 -3.36 19.57
CA GLU A 179 11.23 -3.17 19.06
C GLU A 179 11.15 -2.70 17.60
N PRO A 180 11.90 -1.64 17.23
CA PRO A 180 11.88 -1.16 15.86
C PRO A 180 12.19 -2.32 14.93
N ASP A 181 11.38 -2.48 13.89
CA ASP A 181 11.72 -3.40 12.81
C ASP A 181 13.07 -3.00 12.19
N LEU A 182 13.61 -3.86 11.30
CA LEU A 182 14.85 -3.59 10.55
C LEU A 182 14.85 -2.24 9.80
N PHE A 183 13.70 -1.55 9.70
CA PHE A 183 13.51 -0.26 9.04
C PHE A 183 13.20 0.90 10.00
N GLY A 184 13.27 0.70 11.32
CA GLY A 184 13.07 1.75 12.31
C GLY A 184 11.63 2.28 12.40
N ARG A 185 10.62 1.50 11.99
CA ARG A 185 9.22 1.94 12.08
C ARG A 185 8.76 1.89 13.54
N SER A 186 8.32 3.04 14.07
CA SER A 186 7.60 3.12 15.35
C SER A 186 6.33 2.27 15.29
N ALA A 187 5.86 1.75 16.43
CA ALA A 187 4.56 1.06 16.60
C ALA A 187 3.52 1.55 15.58
N SER A 188 3.30 0.79 14.50
CA SER A 188 2.25 1.10 13.54
C SER A 188 0.93 0.60 14.10
N TRP A 189 -0.16 1.28 13.74
CA TRP A 189 -1.51 0.80 14.00
C TRP A 189 -1.64 -0.69 13.61
N PRO A 190 -2.27 -1.55 14.44
CA PRO A 190 -2.40 -2.98 14.13
C PRO A 190 -3.03 -3.21 12.74
N SER A 191 -2.55 -4.22 12.03
CA SER A 191 -3.12 -4.59 10.74
C SER A 191 -4.33 -5.51 10.94
N HIS A 192 -5.51 -5.05 10.54
CA HIS A 192 -6.75 -5.82 10.68
C HIS A 192 -7.14 -6.59 9.41
N GLY A 193 -6.34 -6.52 8.33
CA GLY A 193 -6.72 -7.01 7.01
C GLY A 193 -7.08 -8.49 6.96
N THR A 194 -6.24 -9.36 7.54
CA THR A 194 -6.50 -10.81 7.55
C THR A 194 -7.72 -11.18 8.37
N LEU A 195 -7.89 -10.55 9.55
CA LEU A 195 -9.09 -10.73 10.38
C LEU A 195 -10.36 -10.26 9.66
N ALA A 196 -10.32 -9.10 8.99
CA ALA A 196 -11.45 -8.60 8.22
C ALA A 196 -11.85 -9.56 7.09
N MET A 197 -10.88 -10.14 6.38
CA MET A 197 -11.15 -11.16 5.36
C MET A 197 -11.84 -12.41 5.95
N VAL A 198 -11.51 -12.80 7.19
CA VAL A 198 -12.21 -13.89 7.89
C VAL A 198 -13.62 -13.45 8.28
N LEU A 199 -13.78 -12.26 8.86
CA LEU A 199 -15.08 -11.71 9.27
C LEU A 199 -16.05 -11.56 8.10
N GLU A 200 -15.58 -11.16 6.92
CA GLU A 200 -16.43 -11.03 5.71
C GLU A 200 -17.07 -12.35 5.26
N ARG A 201 -16.55 -13.50 5.71
CA ARG A 201 -17.13 -14.82 5.42
C ARG A 201 -18.28 -15.20 6.35
N CYS A 202 -18.48 -14.48 7.45
CA CYS A 202 -19.51 -14.77 8.46
C CYS A 202 -20.25 -13.51 8.94
N PRO A 203 -20.88 -12.72 8.04
CA PRO A 203 -21.59 -11.50 8.40
C PRO A 203 -22.70 -11.73 9.44
N GLU A 204 -23.30 -12.91 9.46
CA GLU A 204 -24.31 -13.31 10.44
C GLU A 204 -23.78 -13.35 11.88
N LYS A 205 -22.46 -13.51 12.08
CA LYS A 205 -21.82 -13.53 13.41
C LYS A 205 -21.43 -12.15 13.92
N TRP A 206 -21.43 -11.11 13.07
CA TRP A 206 -20.97 -9.78 13.48
C TRP A 206 -21.71 -9.22 14.70
N PRO A 207 -23.05 -9.28 14.80
CA PRO A 207 -23.76 -8.73 15.96
C PRO A 207 -23.34 -9.38 17.28
N GLU A 208 -23.09 -10.69 17.29
CA GLU A 208 -22.61 -11.41 18.47
C GLU A 208 -21.17 -10.99 18.82
N LEU A 209 -20.29 -11.00 17.82
CA LEU A 209 -18.87 -10.67 17.99
C LEU A 209 -18.64 -9.22 18.44
N LEU A 210 -19.46 -8.28 17.95
CA LEU A 210 -19.40 -6.87 18.35
C LEU A 210 -19.77 -6.65 19.82
N ASN A 211 -20.60 -7.53 20.39
CA ASN A 211 -21.02 -7.51 21.80
C ASN A 211 -20.08 -8.31 22.72
N ASP A 212 -19.05 -8.98 22.16
CA ASP A 212 -18.08 -9.72 22.97
C ASP A 212 -17.22 -8.77 23.81
N ALA A 213 -17.17 -9.01 25.13
CA ALA A 213 -16.46 -8.14 26.06
C ALA A 213 -14.93 -8.16 25.89
N THR A 214 -14.37 -9.19 25.26
CA THR A 214 -12.92 -9.38 25.12
C THR A 214 -12.42 -8.90 23.77
N HIS A 215 -13.17 -9.20 22.70
CA HIS A 215 -12.77 -9.06 21.30
C HIS A 215 -13.62 -8.04 20.53
N GLY A 216 -14.75 -7.59 21.08
CA GLY A 216 -15.69 -6.71 20.37
C GLY A 216 -15.04 -5.44 19.82
N LEU A 217 -14.17 -4.80 20.60
CA LEU A 217 -13.43 -3.61 20.14
C LEU A 217 -12.52 -3.90 18.95
N THR A 218 -11.84 -5.05 18.94
CA THR A 218 -11.00 -5.48 17.82
C THR A 218 -11.82 -5.76 16.56
N VAL A 219 -13.01 -6.36 16.72
CA VAL A 219 -13.96 -6.57 15.63
C VAL A 219 -14.43 -5.24 15.07
N GLN A 220 -14.78 -4.28 15.94
CA GLN A 220 -15.20 -2.94 15.51
C GLN A 220 -14.12 -2.23 14.68
N HIS A 221 -12.85 -2.24 15.11
CA HIS A 221 -11.74 -1.69 14.34
C HIS A 221 -11.57 -2.41 13.00
N ALA A 222 -11.60 -3.75 12.98
CA ALA A 222 -11.45 -4.52 11.76
C ALA A 222 -12.55 -4.22 10.72
N LEU A 223 -13.80 -4.10 11.17
CA LEU A 223 -14.91 -3.74 10.29
C LEU A 223 -14.76 -2.31 9.73
N LEU A 224 -14.44 -1.31 10.57
CA LEU A 224 -14.26 0.08 10.12
C LEU A 224 -13.04 0.28 9.20
N ASP A 225 -11.96 -0.44 9.46
CA ASP A 225 -10.68 -0.20 8.78
C ASP A 225 -10.49 -1.02 7.51
N CYS A 226 -11.28 -2.07 7.29
CA CYS A 226 -11.01 -3.00 6.19
C CYS A 226 -12.25 -3.42 5.39
N VAL A 227 -13.46 -3.36 5.95
CA VAL A 227 -14.66 -3.85 5.26
C VAL A 227 -15.28 -2.72 4.44
N ASP A 228 -15.75 -3.07 3.24
CA ASP A 228 -16.38 -2.10 2.33
C ASP A 228 -17.69 -1.54 2.90
N THR A 229 -17.94 -0.25 2.66
CA THR A 229 -19.11 0.44 3.21
C THR A 229 -20.45 -0.20 2.83
N GLU A 230 -20.55 -0.78 1.64
CA GLU A 230 -21.77 -1.42 1.13
C GLU A 230 -22.16 -2.69 1.90
N LYS A 231 -21.18 -3.34 2.56
CA LYS A 231 -21.39 -4.58 3.32
C LYS A 231 -21.85 -4.31 4.76
N LEU A 232 -21.67 -3.09 5.27
CA LEU A 232 -22.00 -2.73 6.66
C LEU A 232 -23.39 -2.09 6.73
N THR A 233 -24.29 -2.65 7.53
CA THR A 233 -25.60 -2.02 7.81
C THR A 233 -25.42 -0.83 8.77
N ASP A 234 -26.45 0.02 8.89
CA ASP A 234 -26.42 1.14 9.82
C ASP A 234 -26.32 0.68 11.28
N GLU A 235 -26.94 -0.46 11.63
CA GLU A 235 -26.84 -1.04 12.97
C GLU A 235 -25.40 -1.48 13.29
N VAL A 236 -24.72 -2.13 12.32
CA VAL A 236 -23.33 -2.55 12.47
C VAL A 236 -22.40 -1.34 12.56
N LEU A 237 -22.58 -0.34 11.69
CA LEU A 237 -21.80 0.90 11.75
C LEU A 237 -22.00 1.64 13.08
N ALA A 238 -23.24 1.71 13.58
CA ALA A 238 -23.55 2.31 14.87
C ALA A 238 -22.86 1.56 16.03
N ALA A 239 -22.83 0.22 15.98
CA ALA A 239 -22.11 -0.60 16.95
C ALA A 239 -20.58 -0.40 16.91
N CYS A 240 -20.03 0.04 15.77
CA CYS A 240 -18.60 0.35 15.62
C CYS A 240 -18.21 1.77 16.06
N VAL A 241 -19.16 2.67 16.35
CA VAL A 241 -18.87 4.05 16.79
C VAL A 241 -17.90 4.15 17.98
N PRO A 242 -17.91 3.26 18.98
CA PRO A 242 -16.92 3.30 20.07
C PRO A 242 -15.47 3.19 19.58
N ALA A 243 -15.20 2.33 18.59
CA ALA A 243 -13.89 2.15 17.99
C ALA A 243 -13.44 3.37 17.17
N LEU A 244 -14.39 4.11 16.56
CA LEU A 244 -14.12 5.33 15.79
C LEU A 244 -13.38 6.39 16.61
N VAL A 245 -13.54 6.41 17.95
CA VAL A 245 -12.86 7.37 18.81
C VAL A 245 -11.36 7.07 18.96
N LEU A 246 -10.90 5.84 18.67
CA LEU A 246 -9.50 5.41 18.77
C LEU A 246 -8.89 5.79 20.14
N ALA A 247 -9.50 5.32 21.23
CA ALA A 247 -9.07 5.63 22.60
C ALA A 247 -7.62 5.19 22.87
N GLU A 248 -7.15 4.16 22.17
CA GLU A 248 -5.80 3.60 22.23
C GLU A 248 -4.73 4.63 21.84
N TRP A 249 -5.09 5.63 21.04
CA TRP A 249 -4.21 6.72 20.65
C TRP A 249 -4.24 7.92 21.62
N ALA A 250 -5.22 7.98 22.52
CA ALA A 250 -5.53 9.20 23.27
C ALA A 250 -4.40 9.65 24.23
N GLU A 251 -3.66 8.68 24.78
CA GLU A 251 -2.65 8.89 25.83
C GLU A 251 -1.22 8.50 25.39
N LEU A 252 -1.01 8.26 24.09
CA LEU A 252 0.33 7.94 23.56
C LEU A 252 1.31 9.10 23.73
N THR A 253 2.60 8.76 23.85
CA THR A 253 3.69 9.73 23.94
C THR A 253 3.74 10.63 22.69
N LYS A 254 4.34 11.83 22.82
CA LYS A 254 4.44 12.84 21.74
C LYS A 254 3.06 13.24 21.18
N PRO A 255 2.22 13.94 21.98
CA PRO A 255 0.82 14.22 21.64
C PRO A 255 0.62 14.93 20.30
N ALA A 256 1.57 15.74 19.83
CA ALA A 256 1.49 16.37 18.51
C ALA A 256 1.46 15.34 17.36
N LYS A 257 2.30 14.30 17.43
CA LYS A 257 2.36 13.23 16.42
C LYS A 257 1.20 12.26 16.59
N SER A 258 0.96 11.78 17.82
CA SER A 258 -0.08 10.78 18.07
C SER A 258 -1.49 11.31 17.78
N GLN A 259 -1.83 12.53 18.22
CA GLN A 259 -3.16 13.08 17.93
C GLN A 259 -3.33 13.45 16.44
N ARG A 260 -2.24 13.78 15.72
CA ARG A 260 -2.29 14.01 14.27
C ARG A 260 -2.66 12.73 13.52
N GLU A 261 -2.02 11.62 13.84
CA GLU A 261 -2.30 10.32 13.22
C GLU A 261 -3.67 9.76 13.66
N ARG A 262 -4.05 9.93 14.93
CA ARG A 262 -5.40 9.61 15.41
C ARG A 262 -6.46 10.32 14.57
N LEU A 263 -6.36 11.65 14.44
CA LEU A 263 -7.28 12.43 13.60
C LEU A 263 -7.31 11.93 12.15
N ARG A 264 -6.14 11.58 11.59
CA ARG A 264 -6.04 11.04 10.24
C ARG A 264 -6.79 9.72 10.09
N HIS A 265 -6.63 8.79 11.04
CA HIS A 265 -7.34 7.52 11.00
C HIS A 265 -8.86 7.72 11.10
N ILE A 266 -9.32 8.57 12.02
CA ILE A 266 -10.75 8.90 12.14
C ILE A 266 -11.29 9.46 10.83
N ALA A 267 -10.58 10.42 10.21
CA ALA A 267 -10.97 10.99 8.93
C ALA A 267 -11.04 9.93 7.83
N ARG A 268 -10.08 9.00 7.75
CA ARG A 268 -10.11 7.89 6.79
C ARG A 268 -11.34 7.00 6.99
N SER A 269 -11.67 6.64 8.23
CA SER A 269 -12.86 5.83 8.53
C SER A 269 -14.15 6.55 8.12
N VAL A 270 -14.24 7.86 8.34
CA VAL A 270 -15.39 8.68 7.91
C VAL A 270 -15.47 8.82 6.39
N VAL A 271 -14.34 8.99 5.71
CA VAL A 271 -14.29 9.03 4.23
C VAL A 271 -14.73 7.69 3.65
N ARG A 272 -14.28 6.56 4.22
CA ARG A 272 -14.71 5.23 3.78
C ARG A 272 -16.19 4.98 4.08
N HIS A 273 -16.68 5.43 5.23
CA HIS A 273 -18.05 5.24 5.68
C HIS A 273 -18.74 6.59 5.93
N PRO A 274 -19.19 7.31 4.89
CA PRO A 274 -19.76 8.66 5.03
C PRO A 274 -20.95 8.76 5.98
N ARG A 275 -21.73 7.67 6.11
CA ARG A 275 -22.87 7.55 7.05
C ARG A 275 -22.47 7.78 8.51
N LEU A 276 -21.19 7.57 8.88
CA LEU A 276 -20.69 7.84 10.23
C LEU A 276 -20.81 9.32 10.62
N ARG A 277 -20.84 10.26 9.65
CA ARG A 277 -21.05 11.68 9.95
C ARG A 277 -22.38 11.94 10.65
N GLU A 278 -23.42 11.19 10.29
CA GLU A 278 -24.75 11.30 10.89
C GLU A 278 -24.82 10.45 12.16
N LEU A 279 -24.36 9.19 12.10
CA LEU A 279 -24.46 8.23 13.21
C LEU A 279 -23.59 8.61 14.43
N ALA A 280 -22.47 9.29 14.23
CA ALA A 280 -21.48 9.59 15.25
C ALA A 280 -21.12 11.08 15.36
N SER A 281 -22.01 11.98 14.91
CA SER A 281 -21.74 13.43 14.84
C SER A 281 -21.14 13.99 16.14
N ALA A 282 -21.79 13.78 17.28
CA ALA A 282 -21.33 14.32 18.56
C ALA A 282 -19.95 13.76 18.98
N GLN A 283 -19.73 12.45 18.80
CA GLN A 283 -18.48 11.79 19.15
C GLN A 283 -17.33 12.26 18.23
N LEU A 284 -17.60 12.43 16.94
CA LEU A 284 -16.65 12.96 15.96
C LEU A 284 -16.22 14.39 16.31
N GLU A 285 -17.17 15.25 16.65
CA GLU A 285 -16.89 16.63 17.06
C GLU A 285 -16.04 16.68 18.33
N GLU A 286 -16.41 15.91 19.35
CA GLU A 286 -15.67 15.84 20.61
C GLU A 286 -14.24 15.33 20.42
N VAL A 287 -14.08 14.22 19.70
CA VAL A 287 -12.76 13.60 19.49
C VAL A 287 -11.87 14.47 18.62
N ALA A 288 -12.40 15.09 17.55
CA ALA A 288 -11.65 15.99 16.70
C ALA A 288 -11.16 17.21 17.49
N ALA A 289 -12.03 17.83 18.29
CA ALA A 289 -11.67 18.94 19.17
C ALA A 289 -10.60 18.54 20.19
N SER A 290 -10.71 17.34 20.77
CA SER A 290 -9.69 16.79 21.68
C SER A 290 -8.34 16.59 20.98
N CYS A 291 -8.33 16.00 19.78
CA CYS A 291 -7.11 15.81 18.97
C CYS A 291 -6.42 17.16 18.68
N VAL A 292 -7.18 18.16 18.24
CA VAL A 292 -6.68 19.51 17.95
C VAL A 292 -6.08 20.16 19.21
N LYS A 293 -6.79 20.08 20.34
CA LYS A 293 -6.36 20.70 21.61
C LYS A 293 -5.14 20.01 22.21
N ARG A 294 -5.18 18.68 22.35
CA ARG A 294 -4.09 17.89 22.96
C ARG A 294 -2.84 17.88 22.08
N GLY A 295 -3.02 17.69 20.76
CA GLY A 295 -1.93 17.72 19.79
C GLY A 295 -1.40 19.12 19.48
N ARG A 296 -2.11 20.17 19.91
CA ARG A 296 -1.83 21.57 19.54
C ARG A 296 -1.72 21.73 18.02
N LEU A 297 -2.57 21.00 17.26
CA LEU A 297 -2.45 20.87 15.81
C LEU A 297 -2.58 22.22 15.10
N LEU A 298 -3.41 23.11 15.65
CA LEU A 298 -3.64 24.46 15.11
C LEU A 298 -2.86 25.54 15.86
N HIS A 299 -1.86 25.19 16.66
CA HIS A 299 -1.02 26.18 17.34
C HIS A 299 -0.05 26.82 16.33
N ALA A 300 0.11 28.15 16.38
CA ALA A 300 0.88 28.91 15.38
C ALA A 300 2.31 28.38 15.16
N THR A 301 3.00 28.00 16.24
CA THR A 301 4.36 27.43 16.17
C THR A 301 4.42 26.10 15.41
N ASN A 302 3.39 25.26 15.54
CA ASN A 302 3.35 23.97 14.85
C ASN A 302 3.01 24.17 13.38
N LEU A 303 2.02 25.02 13.08
CA LEU A 303 1.61 25.33 11.72
C LEU A 303 2.75 25.90 10.87
N ARG A 304 3.60 26.78 11.45
CA ARG A 304 4.79 27.32 10.75
C ARG A 304 5.85 26.28 10.41
N ARG A 305 5.82 25.11 11.04
CA ARG A 305 6.78 24.01 10.82
C ARG A 305 6.24 22.97 9.86
N LEU A 306 4.95 23.01 9.53
CA LEU A 306 4.35 22.04 8.63
C LEU A 306 4.77 22.35 7.19
N ALA A 307 5.13 21.31 6.46
CA ALA A 307 5.21 21.40 5.01
C ALA A 307 3.82 21.56 4.40
N GLU A 308 3.74 22.07 3.17
CA GLU A 308 2.46 22.35 2.48
C GLU A 308 1.57 21.10 2.36
N TYR A 309 2.17 19.94 2.13
CA TYR A 309 1.44 18.67 2.06
C TYR A 309 0.84 18.27 3.42
N GLU A 310 1.47 18.65 4.52
CA GLU A 310 0.95 18.39 5.87
C GLU A 310 -0.21 19.33 6.21
N VAL A 311 -0.13 20.60 5.77
CA VAL A 311 -1.21 21.59 5.91
C VAL A 311 -2.44 21.13 5.14
N THR A 312 -2.31 20.80 3.86
CA THR A 312 -3.40 20.32 3.01
C THR A 312 -3.98 18.99 3.51
N SER A 313 -3.14 18.07 4.00
CA SER A 313 -3.59 16.83 4.62
C SER A 313 -4.37 17.08 5.92
N LEU A 314 -3.90 17.97 6.80
CA LEU A 314 -4.61 18.33 8.04
C LEU A 314 -5.96 19.01 7.75
N ALA A 315 -5.99 19.89 6.74
CA ALA A 315 -7.22 20.56 6.31
C ALA A 315 -8.29 19.56 5.86
N ARG A 316 -7.91 18.58 5.02
CA ARG A 316 -8.82 17.50 4.60
C ARG A 316 -9.33 16.71 5.80
N ASP A 317 -8.44 16.30 6.71
CA ASP A 317 -8.86 15.51 7.87
C ASP A 317 -9.86 16.27 8.75
N LEU A 318 -9.64 17.57 8.97
CA LEU A 318 -10.57 18.43 9.71
C LEU A 318 -11.88 18.69 8.95
N ALA A 319 -11.85 18.79 7.62
CA ALA A 319 -13.06 18.92 6.83
C ALA A 319 -14.01 17.74 7.02
N TRP A 320 -13.48 16.53 7.25
CA TRP A 320 -14.28 15.33 7.47
C TRP A 320 -14.76 15.13 8.92
N THR A 321 -14.07 15.71 9.89
CA THR A 321 -14.24 15.36 11.31
C THR A 321 -14.62 16.51 12.24
N SER A 322 -14.32 17.76 11.87
CA SER A 322 -14.51 18.92 12.75
C SER A 322 -15.91 19.54 12.61
N GLY A 323 -16.54 19.83 13.76
CA GLY A 323 -17.71 20.71 13.87
C GLY A 323 -17.36 22.17 14.20
N SER A 324 -16.08 22.49 14.40
CA SER A 324 -15.64 23.81 14.86
C SER A 324 -15.45 24.77 13.69
N ALA A 325 -16.41 25.68 13.48
CA ALA A 325 -16.34 26.74 12.48
C ALA A 325 -15.03 27.56 12.58
N LYS A 326 -14.59 27.87 13.82
CA LYS A 326 -13.36 28.62 14.06
C LYS A 326 -12.11 27.88 13.55
N ASP A 327 -12.02 26.58 13.79
CA ASP A 327 -10.88 25.78 13.38
C ASP A 327 -10.86 25.58 11.86
N LEU A 328 -12.04 25.42 11.26
CA LEU A 328 -12.22 25.33 9.81
C LEU A 328 -11.84 26.64 9.11
N VAL A 329 -12.27 27.81 9.61
CA VAL A 329 -11.88 29.13 9.06
C VAL A 329 -10.37 29.31 9.13
N LYS A 330 -9.75 28.95 10.26
CA LYS A 330 -8.29 29.04 10.39
C LYS A 330 -7.56 28.16 9.37
N MET A 331 -8.03 26.94 9.16
CA MET A 331 -7.43 26.06 8.14
C MET A 331 -7.72 26.54 6.72
N TRP A 332 -8.90 27.10 6.48
CA TRP A 332 -9.26 27.73 5.21
C TRP A 332 -8.28 28.84 4.84
N GLU A 333 -8.06 29.79 5.75
CA GLU A 333 -7.11 30.90 5.55
C GLU A 333 -5.68 30.40 5.29
N LEU A 334 -5.23 29.36 6.02
CA LEU A 334 -3.89 28.79 5.83
C LEU A 334 -3.73 28.12 4.48
N VAL A 335 -4.73 27.34 4.03
CA VAL A 335 -4.68 26.67 2.72
C VAL A 335 -4.80 27.71 1.59
N ALA A 336 -5.66 28.71 1.75
CA ALA A 336 -5.80 29.79 0.77
C ALA A 336 -4.50 30.58 0.59
N ALA A 337 -3.73 30.76 1.67
CA ALA A 337 -2.43 31.44 1.66
C ALA A 337 -1.24 30.57 1.23
N LEU A 338 -1.45 29.28 0.91
CA LEU A 338 -0.39 28.46 0.31
C LEU A 338 -0.02 29.01 -1.07
N PRO A 339 1.24 28.81 -1.52
CA PRO A 339 1.67 29.20 -2.86
C PRO A 339 0.74 28.66 -3.95
N GLU A 340 0.53 29.46 -4.98
CA GLU A 340 -0.22 29.02 -6.16
C GLU A 340 0.55 27.88 -6.86
N PRO A 341 -0.14 26.80 -7.27
CA PRO A 341 0.51 25.75 -8.04
C PRO A 341 0.89 26.27 -9.43
N SER A 342 2.06 25.85 -9.92
CA SER A 342 2.46 26.06 -11.31
C SER A 342 1.56 25.28 -12.27
N ALA A 343 1.41 25.80 -13.47
CA ALA A 343 0.59 25.21 -14.53
C ALA A 343 1.34 25.24 -15.86
N VAL A 344 1.50 24.07 -16.46
CA VAL A 344 2.11 23.82 -17.77
C VAL A 344 1.43 22.59 -18.38
N GLU A 345 0.96 22.72 -19.60
CA GLU A 345 0.39 21.60 -20.35
C GLU A 345 1.50 20.70 -20.89
N ARG A 346 1.39 19.39 -20.64
CA ARG A 346 2.38 18.39 -21.04
C ARG A 346 1.80 17.52 -22.16
N PRO A 347 2.61 17.15 -23.18
CA PRO A 347 2.15 16.25 -24.23
C PRO A 347 1.76 14.90 -23.63
N SER A 348 0.51 14.49 -23.85
CA SER A 348 0.01 13.19 -23.43
C SER A 348 0.19 12.20 -24.58
N GLN A 349 0.68 11.00 -24.28
CA GLN A 349 0.89 9.95 -25.29
C GLN A 349 -0.43 9.35 -25.82
N TYR A 350 -1.59 9.82 -25.31
CA TYR A 350 -2.91 9.26 -25.55
C TYR A 350 -3.90 10.26 -26.15
N ASP A 351 -3.41 11.33 -26.80
CA ASP A 351 -4.24 12.46 -27.24
C ASP A 351 -5.29 12.07 -28.30
N GLY A 352 -6.52 11.91 -27.82
CA GLY A 352 -7.74 12.31 -28.54
C GLY A 352 -8.01 13.80 -28.31
N GLY A 353 -8.83 14.43 -29.15
CA GLY A 353 -9.06 15.89 -29.18
C GLY A 353 -9.75 16.55 -27.98
N GLU A 354 -9.68 15.98 -26.79
CA GLU A 354 -10.19 16.58 -25.55
C GLU A 354 -9.11 17.43 -24.86
N PRO A 355 -9.49 18.55 -24.20
CA PRO A 355 -8.55 19.37 -23.45
C PRO A 355 -7.93 18.57 -22.28
N PRO A 356 -6.66 18.82 -21.93
CA PRO A 356 -5.97 18.10 -20.87
C PRO A 356 -6.64 18.33 -19.51
N SER A 357 -6.77 17.24 -18.74
CA SER A 357 -7.38 17.32 -17.41
C SER A 357 -6.61 18.29 -16.49
N PRO A 358 -7.28 19.06 -15.61
CA PRO A 358 -6.61 19.98 -14.69
C PRO A 358 -5.49 19.34 -13.85
N LYS A 359 -5.67 18.07 -13.43
CA LYS A 359 -4.64 17.31 -12.67
C LYS A 359 -3.36 17.04 -13.48
N LEU A 360 -3.43 17.01 -14.82
CA LEU A 360 -2.25 16.86 -15.68
C LEU A 360 -1.54 18.18 -15.95
N VAL A 361 -2.22 19.30 -15.76
CA VAL A 361 -1.67 20.64 -16.00
C VAL A 361 -1.04 21.23 -14.74
N LEU A 362 -1.69 21.06 -13.58
CA LEU A 362 -1.18 21.58 -12.31
C LEU A 362 0.03 20.78 -11.81
N SER A 363 0.97 21.47 -11.15
CA SER A 363 2.06 20.82 -10.43
C SER A 363 1.58 20.11 -9.16
N SER A 364 0.50 20.60 -8.56
CA SER A 364 -0.22 19.93 -7.48
C SER A 364 -1.69 20.31 -7.43
N ASP A 365 -2.58 19.35 -7.17
CA ASP A 365 -3.99 19.56 -6.88
C ASP A 365 -4.30 19.55 -5.37
N ARG A 366 -3.27 19.50 -4.52
CA ARG A 366 -3.42 19.36 -3.06
C ARG A 366 -4.11 20.56 -2.43
N ARG A 367 -3.75 21.78 -2.86
CA ARG A 367 -4.34 23.04 -2.38
C ARG A 367 -5.83 23.11 -2.73
N VAL A 368 -6.17 23.10 -4.02
CA VAL A 368 -7.57 23.14 -4.48
C VAL A 368 -8.42 22.00 -3.93
N GLY A 369 -7.90 20.77 -3.86
CA GLY A 369 -8.64 19.65 -3.29
C GLY A 369 -8.83 19.74 -1.77
N ALA A 370 -7.92 20.42 -1.04
CA ALA A 370 -8.12 20.70 0.38
C ALA A 370 -9.17 21.80 0.61
N LEU A 371 -9.18 22.83 -0.24
CA LEU A 371 -10.24 23.85 -0.24
C LEU A 371 -11.60 23.23 -0.57
N ALA A 372 -11.69 22.40 -1.62
CA ALA A 372 -12.93 21.71 -1.96
C ALA A 372 -13.46 20.85 -0.80
N ALA A 373 -12.59 20.11 -0.12
CA ALA A 373 -12.96 19.34 1.06
C ALA A 373 -13.50 20.23 2.19
N LEU A 374 -12.78 21.30 2.55
CA LEU A 374 -13.21 22.25 3.59
C LEU A 374 -14.55 22.91 3.27
N ALA A 375 -14.77 23.29 2.00
CA ALA A 375 -16.04 23.83 1.52
C ALA A 375 -17.19 22.81 1.56
N GLY A 376 -16.87 21.52 1.61
CA GLY A 376 -17.84 20.45 1.83
C GLY A 376 -18.32 20.34 3.28
N ASN A 377 -17.64 20.99 4.23
CA ASN A 377 -18.06 20.98 5.63
C ASN A 377 -19.16 22.04 5.87
N PRO A 378 -20.33 21.66 6.41
CA PRO A 378 -21.46 22.57 6.58
C PRO A 378 -21.22 23.70 7.60
N ASN A 379 -20.21 23.58 8.45
CA ASN A 379 -19.88 24.57 9.47
C ASN A 379 -18.95 25.69 8.95
N LEU A 380 -18.48 25.62 7.70
CA LEU A 380 -17.70 26.69 7.08
C LEU A 380 -18.64 27.69 6.38
N ASP A 381 -18.45 28.99 6.63
CA ASP A 381 -19.24 30.03 5.96
C ASP A 381 -18.93 30.06 4.44
N ARG A 382 -19.97 29.84 3.64
CA ARG A 382 -19.87 29.85 2.17
C ARG A 382 -19.38 31.19 1.62
N ARG A 383 -19.59 32.31 2.32
CA ARG A 383 -19.09 33.63 1.87
C ARG A 383 -17.57 33.66 1.80
N LEU A 384 -16.90 33.14 2.83
CA LEU A 384 -15.43 33.04 2.85
C LEU A 384 -14.89 32.18 1.72
N VAL A 385 -15.66 31.17 1.30
CA VAL A 385 -15.28 30.31 0.19
C VAL A 385 -15.35 31.04 -1.15
N LEU A 386 -16.41 31.83 -1.37
CA LEU A 386 -16.59 32.58 -2.60
C LEU A 386 -15.51 33.66 -2.77
N ASP A 387 -15.10 34.32 -1.69
CA ASP A 387 -14.07 35.38 -1.72
C ASP A 387 -12.69 34.86 -2.15
N VAL A 388 -12.42 33.56 -2.00
CA VAL A 388 -11.15 32.94 -2.42
C VAL A 388 -11.14 32.55 -3.89
N LEU A 389 -12.30 32.42 -4.55
CA LEU A 389 -12.34 32.07 -5.98
C LEU A 389 -11.58 33.09 -6.84
N ASP A 390 -11.56 34.37 -6.43
CA ASP A 390 -10.80 35.43 -7.09
C ASP A 390 -9.28 35.30 -6.92
N GLN A 391 -8.81 34.46 -5.99
CA GLN A 391 -7.41 34.22 -5.65
C GLN A 391 -6.89 32.87 -6.17
N LEU A 392 -7.74 32.08 -6.82
CA LEU A 392 -7.37 30.78 -7.36
C LEU A 392 -6.79 30.92 -8.77
N ASN A 393 -5.83 30.06 -9.09
CA ASN A 393 -5.36 29.93 -10.47
C ASN A 393 -6.55 29.52 -11.38
N PRO A 394 -6.68 30.05 -12.60
CA PRO A 394 -7.76 29.65 -13.53
C PRO A 394 -7.86 28.13 -13.75
N VAL A 395 -6.75 27.41 -13.68
CA VAL A 395 -6.73 25.93 -13.76
C VAL A 395 -7.30 25.29 -12.48
N GLU A 396 -7.10 25.88 -11.31
CA GLU A 396 -7.76 25.46 -10.06
C GLU A 396 -9.27 25.71 -10.11
N VAL A 397 -9.71 26.84 -10.69
CA VAL A 397 -11.16 27.11 -10.92
C VAL A 397 -11.75 26.07 -11.86
N ARG A 398 -11.03 25.70 -12.94
CA ARG A 398 -11.42 24.60 -13.84
C ARG A 398 -11.42 23.24 -13.13
N TRP A 399 -10.50 23.00 -12.20
CA TRP A 399 -10.48 21.79 -11.38
C TRP A 399 -11.78 21.65 -10.59
N LEU A 400 -12.25 22.74 -9.97
CA LEU A 400 -13.52 22.78 -9.22
C LEU A 400 -14.77 22.48 -10.08
N THR A 401 -14.71 22.72 -11.39
CA THR A 401 -15.82 22.43 -12.30
C THR A 401 -15.74 21.04 -12.95
N THR A 402 -14.60 20.36 -12.86
CA THR A 402 -14.33 19.10 -13.57
C THR A 402 -14.67 17.85 -12.74
N TYR A 403 -14.37 17.83 -11.44
CA TYR A 403 -14.44 16.61 -10.62
C TYR A 403 -15.70 16.56 -9.75
N ASP A 404 -16.69 15.77 -10.19
CA ASP A 404 -18.00 15.65 -9.52
C ASP A 404 -17.94 15.02 -8.12
N ASP A 405 -17.10 14.01 -7.93
CA ASP A 405 -17.04 13.26 -6.67
C ASP A 405 -16.25 13.98 -5.57
N GLU A 406 -15.46 15.00 -5.94
CA GLU A 406 -14.54 15.70 -5.02
C GLU A 406 -15.04 17.09 -4.60
N VAL A 407 -16.00 17.65 -5.33
CA VAL A 407 -16.43 19.05 -5.17
C VAL A 407 -17.91 19.13 -4.79
N PRO A 408 -18.26 19.84 -3.71
CA PRO A 408 -19.67 20.07 -3.37
C PRO A 408 -20.41 20.76 -4.52
N ALA A 409 -21.62 20.28 -4.84
CA ALA A 409 -22.40 20.78 -5.98
C ALA A 409 -22.58 22.30 -5.99
N TRP A 410 -22.75 22.92 -4.82
CA TRP A 410 -22.88 24.37 -4.70
C TRP A 410 -21.59 25.13 -5.06
N LEU A 411 -20.42 24.58 -4.72
CA LEU A 411 -19.12 25.18 -5.04
C LEU A 411 -18.82 25.02 -6.53
N LYS A 412 -19.16 23.87 -7.10
CA LYS A 412 -19.08 23.63 -8.54
C LYS A 412 -19.89 24.67 -9.32
N GLU A 413 -21.12 24.93 -8.89
CA GLU A 413 -22.00 25.92 -9.52
C GLU A 413 -21.48 27.36 -9.36
N ALA A 414 -20.87 27.68 -8.21
CA ALA A 414 -20.23 28.97 -7.98
C ALA A 414 -18.99 29.17 -8.86
N ALA A 415 -18.13 28.16 -8.97
CA ALA A 415 -16.94 28.17 -9.82
C ALA A 415 -17.32 28.31 -11.31
N ALA A 416 -18.39 27.63 -11.76
CA ALA A 416 -18.87 27.74 -13.14
C ALA A 416 -19.41 29.14 -13.50
N ARG A 417 -19.89 29.91 -12.51
CA ARG A 417 -20.33 31.31 -12.69
C ARG A 417 -19.22 32.32 -12.51
N HIS A 418 -18.05 31.88 -12.05
CA HIS A 418 -16.94 32.75 -11.72
C HIS A 418 -16.33 33.36 -12.99
N LYS A 419 -16.01 34.65 -12.95
CA LYS A 419 -15.55 35.41 -14.12
C LYS A 419 -14.18 34.95 -14.64
N ALA A 420 -13.38 34.31 -13.78
CA ALA A 420 -12.09 33.73 -14.12
C ALA A 420 -12.18 32.23 -14.44
N SER A 421 -13.34 31.72 -14.84
CA SER A 421 -13.50 30.37 -15.39
C SER A 421 -13.34 30.41 -16.92
N PRO A 422 -12.12 30.37 -17.49
CA PRO A 422 -11.96 30.21 -18.92
C PRO A 422 -12.37 28.79 -19.35
N THR A 423 -12.97 28.68 -20.54
CA THR A 423 -13.18 27.37 -21.18
C THR A 423 -11.84 26.65 -21.42
N GLN A 424 -10.77 27.40 -21.66
CA GLN A 424 -9.38 26.93 -21.68
C GLN A 424 -8.46 28.00 -21.07
N PRO A 425 -7.80 27.74 -19.94
CA PRO A 425 -6.82 28.68 -19.39
C PRO A 425 -5.62 28.80 -20.34
N GLU A 426 -5.11 30.02 -20.55
CA GLU A 426 -3.85 30.24 -21.29
C GLU A 426 -2.70 29.73 -20.43
N VAL A 427 -2.33 28.47 -20.66
CA VAL A 427 -1.25 27.79 -19.96
C VAL A 427 -0.16 27.46 -20.96
N PRO A 428 1.13 27.70 -20.66
CA PRO A 428 2.21 27.29 -21.55
C PRO A 428 2.16 25.79 -21.80
N ARG A 429 2.34 25.36 -23.05
CA ARG A 429 2.37 23.95 -23.45
C ARG A 429 3.80 23.56 -23.81
N VAL A 430 4.27 22.45 -23.24
CA VAL A 430 5.53 21.82 -23.66
C VAL A 430 5.34 21.24 -25.06
N LEU A 431 6.05 21.81 -26.03
CA LEU A 431 5.97 21.44 -27.44
C LEU A 431 6.97 20.33 -27.76
N THR A 432 6.66 19.50 -28.76
CA THR A 432 7.68 18.60 -29.32
C THR A 432 8.70 19.38 -30.13
N ASP A 433 9.86 18.79 -30.40
CA ASP A 433 10.86 19.47 -31.23
C ASP A 433 10.35 19.74 -32.65
N GLU A 434 9.48 18.89 -33.20
CA GLU A 434 8.84 19.10 -34.51
C GLU A 434 7.92 20.32 -34.51
N GLU A 435 7.22 20.56 -33.40
CA GLU A 435 6.38 21.74 -33.22
C GLU A 435 7.25 22.99 -33.00
N LEU A 436 8.34 22.87 -32.25
CA LEU A 436 9.31 23.95 -32.04
C LEU A 436 9.99 24.38 -33.35
N ASP A 437 10.23 23.48 -34.30
CA ASP A 437 10.77 23.84 -35.62
C ASP A 437 9.87 24.83 -36.38
N SER A 438 8.58 24.84 -36.10
CA SER A 438 7.60 25.74 -36.72
C SER A 438 7.48 27.08 -35.98
N CYS A 439 8.16 27.25 -34.85
CA CYS A 439 8.15 28.48 -34.06
C CYS A 439 9.20 29.46 -34.57
N ALA A 440 8.86 30.76 -34.61
CA ALA A 440 9.82 31.80 -35.02
C ALA A 440 10.97 31.98 -34.01
N ASP A 441 10.71 31.73 -32.73
CA ASP A 441 11.68 31.82 -31.64
C ASP A 441 11.42 30.68 -30.63
N PRO A 442 12.02 29.50 -30.83
CA PRO A 442 11.82 28.36 -29.93
C PRO A 442 12.46 28.59 -28.55
N GLU A 443 13.49 29.43 -28.43
CA GLU A 443 14.10 29.79 -27.15
C GLU A 443 13.11 30.58 -26.27
N ALA A 444 12.43 31.58 -26.84
CA ALA A 444 11.39 32.32 -26.12
C ALA A 444 10.23 31.43 -25.67
N VAL A 445 9.81 30.46 -26.49
CA VAL A 445 8.78 29.49 -26.10
C VAL A 445 9.23 28.66 -24.89
N MET A 446 10.43 28.09 -24.93
CA MET A 446 10.97 27.32 -23.80
C MET A 446 11.18 28.17 -22.54
N GLN A 447 11.52 29.46 -22.70
CA GLN A 447 11.60 30.40 -21.58
C GLN A 447 10.25 30.55 -20.87
N THR A 448 9.14 30.57 -21.61
CA THR A 448 7.80 30.62 -20.97
C THR A 448 7.51 29.41 -20.09
N TRP A 449 8.09 28.25 -20.39
CA TRP A 449 7.96 27.05 -19.55
C TRP A 449 8.71 27.21 -18.24
N LEU A 450 9.94 27.74 -18.29
CA LEU A 450 10.74 28.03 -17.10
C LEU A 450 10.09 29.11 -16.23
N ASP A 451 9.56 30.16 -16.85
CA ASP A 451 8.89 31.24 -16.13
C ASP A 451 7.63 30.73 -15.41
N ALA A 452 6.90 29.78 -16.00
CA ALA A 452 5.71 29.18 -15.38
C ALA A 452 6.00 28.28 -14.17
N VAL A 453 7.22 27.72 -14.10
CA VAL A 453 7.67 26.89 -12.96
C VAL A 453 8.63 27.62 -12.02
N LYS A 454 8.78 28.93 -12.19
CA LYS A 454 9.70 29.75 -11.42
C LYS A 454 9.30 29.79 -9.94
N GLY A 455 9.95 28.96 -9.13
CA GLY A 455 9.66 28.79 -7.69
C GLY A 455 9.00 27.46 -7.31
N ASP A 456 8.72 26.58 -8.29
CA ASP A 456 8.31 25.20 -8.02
C ASP A 456 9.54 24.30 -7.87
N HIS A 457 9.60 23.56 -6.76
CA HIS A 457 10.71 22.68 -6.43
C HIS A 457 10.18 21.24 -6.34
N GLY A 458 10.41 20.42 -7.36
CA GLY A 458 10.00 19.02 -7.34
C GLY A 458 10.01 18.31 -8.68
N VAL A 459 9.39 17.12 -8.70
CA VAL A 459 9.28 16.24 -9.88
C VAL A 459 8.70 16.98 -11.08
N TYR A 460 7.79 17.92 -10.84
CA TYR A 460 7.18 18.73 -11.88
C TYR A 460 8.19 19.63 -12.61
N ASN A 461 8.98 20.40 -11.85
CA ASN A 461 10.04 21.23 -12.40
C ASN A 461 11.07 20.39 -13.17
N HIS A 462 11.51 19.26 -12.61
CA HIS A 462 12.45 18.35 -13.30
C HIS A 462 11.96 17.88 -14.66
N GLN A 463 10.66 17.67 -14.85
CA GLN A 463 10.13 17.29 -16.16
C GLN A 463 10.29 18.40 -17.20
N ILE A 464 10.10 19.66 -16.81
CA ILE A 464 10.31 20.82 -17.68
C ILE A 464 11.80 21.00 -17.97
N GLU A 465 12.65 20.92 -16.95
CA GLU A 465 14.11 20.99 -17.11
C GLU A 465 14.63 19.88 -18.06
N TYR A 466 14.14 18.65 -17.92
CA TYR A 466 14.49 17.56 -18.83
C TYR A 466 13.95 17.76 -20.25
N ALA A 467 12.76 18.35 -20.41
CA ALA A 467 12.24 18.69 -21.74
C ALA A 467 13.17 19.68 -22.45
N ILE A 468 13.67 20.69 -21.73
CA ILE A 468 14.64 21.65 -22.27
C ILE A 468 15.98 20.97 -22.58
N LEU A 469 16.51 20.14 -21.68
CA LEU A 469 17.78 19.42 -21.91
C LEU A 469 17.72 18.45 -23.10
N ARG A 470 16.54 17.89 -23.38
CA ARG A 470 16.30 16.97 -24.51
C ARG A 470 16.12 17.69 -25.84
N SER A 471 15.62 18.92 -25.82
CA SER A 471 15.28 19.64 -27.05
C SER A 471 16.51 19.90 -27.92
N ARG A 472 16.34 19.78 -29.24
CA ARG A 472 17.33 20.25 -30.23
C ARG A 472 17.51 21.76 -30.27
N HIS A 473 16.53 22.51 -29.77
CA HIS A 473 16.51 23.98 -29.76
C HIS A 473 17.13 24.59 -28.50
N ARG A 474 17.60 23.76 -27.56
CA ARG A 474 18.19 24.22 -26.30
C ARG A 474 19.34 25.20 -26.54
N THR A 475 19.42 26.24 -25.71
CA THR A 475 20.49 27.25 -25.75
C THR A 475 21.30 27.25 -24.46
N ASP A 476 22.51 27.81 -24.49
CA ASP A 476 23.34 27.97 -23.28
C ASP A 476 22.63 28.83 -22.23
N THR A 477 21.89 29.86 -22.67
CA THR A 477 21.05 30.72 -21.83
C THR A 477 20.00 29.92 -21.05
N LEU A 478 19.29 29.01 -21.72
CA LEU A 478 18.28 28.16 -21.08
C LEU A 478 18.93 27.16 -20.13
N VAL A 479 20.00 26.50 -20.55
CA VAL A 479 20.72 25.50 -19.72
C VAL A 479 21.27 26.12 -18.45
N ARG A 480 21.78 27.36 -18.51
CA ARG A 480 22.29 28.08 -17.34
C ARG A 480 21.20 28.42 -16.31
N GLN A 481 19.93 28.47 -16.69
CA GLN A 481 18.82 28.73 -15.77
C GLN A 481 18.31 27.47 -15.06
N LEU A 482 18.66 26.27 -15.55
CA LEU A 482 18.24 25.00 -14.94
C LEU A 482 19.01 24.74 -13.64
N THR A 483 18.45 23.94 -12.74
CA THR A 483 19.14 23.55 -11.50
C THR A 483 20.37 22.69 -11.79
N ALA A 484 21.48 23.00 -11.10
CA ALA A 484 22.75 22.30 -11.29
C ALA A 484 22.64 20.78 -11.06
N PRO A 485 21.92 20.27 -10.03
CA PRO A 485 21.71 18.83 -9.88
C PRO A 485 21.06 18.15 -11.09
N THR A 486 20.05 18.78 -11.71
CA THR A 486 19.37 18.22 -12.89
C THR A 486 20.32 18.15 -14.07
N VAL A 487 21.03 19.25 -14.38
CA VAL A 487 21.97 19.29 -15.50
C VAL A 487 23.10 18.28 -15.29
N LEU A 488 23.74 18.28 -14.11
CA LEU A 488 24.87 17.41 -13.77
C LEU A 488 24.50 15.91 -13.72
N SER A 489 23.23 15.57 -13.46
CA SER A 489 22.76 14.19 -13.44
C SER A 489 22.34 13.68 -14.83
N TYR A 490 22.20 14.56 -15.81
CA TYR A 490 21.72 14.21 -17.14
C TYR A 490 22.85 13.63 -18.01
N TYR A 491 22.86 12.29 -18.12
CA TYR A 491 23.93 11.55 -18.82
C TYR A 491 23.66 11.32 -20.31
N GLU A 492 22.43 11.54 -20.80
CA GLU A 492 22.03 11.20 -22.17
C GLU A 492 22.61 12.15 -23.23
N HIS A 493 23.04 13.35 -22.84
CA HIS A 493 23.73 14.29 -23.73
C HIS A 493 24.98 14.90 -23.08
N PRO A 494 26.03 15.22 -23.87
CA PRO A 494 27.28 15.80 -23.36
C PRO A 494 27.15 17.28 -22.93
N VAL A 495 25.95 17.78 -22.59
CA VAL A 495 25.71 19.19 -22.23
C VAL A 495 26.63 19.63 -21.08
N VAL A 496 26.71 18.80 -20.02
CA VAL A 496 27.62 19.02 -18.89
C VAL A 496 29.07 18.95 -19.32
N ALA A 497 29.41 17.93 -20.12
CA ALA A 497 30.79 17.69 -20.56
C ALA A 497 31.31 18.87 -21.38
N ASP A 498 30.52 19.39 -22.32
CA ASP A 498 30.88 20.52 -23.16
C ASP A 498 31.07 21.81 -22.34
N ALA A 499 30.18 22.08 -21.38
CA ALA A 499 30.28 23.22 -20.50
C ALA A 499 31.52 23.14 -19.57
N LEU A 500 31.77 21.97 -18.97
CA LEU A 500 32.95 21.74 -18.14
C LEU A 500 34.26 21.79 -18.94
N MET A 501 34.28 21.28 -20.17
CA MET A 501 35.41 21.38 -21.08
C MET A 501 35.71 22.84 -21.46
N ARG A 502 34.67 23.66 -21.69
CA ARG A 502 34.83 25.11 -21.92
C ARG A 502 35.38 25.83 -20.67
N LEU A 503 34.90 25.46 -19.49
CA LEU A 503 35.28 26.07 -18.22
C LEU A 503 36.71 25.71 -17.78
N CYS A 504 37.05 24.42 -17.83
CA CYS A 504 38.29 23.88 -17.30
C CYS A 504 39.41 23.86 -18.34
N GLY A 505 39.08 23.70 -19.63
CA GLY A 505 40.08 23.56 -20.69
C GLY A 505 41.13 22.49 -20.36
N THR A 506 42.40 22.87 -20.49
CA THR A 506 43.55 22.02 -20.14
C THR A 506 44.12 22.32 -18.74
N ASP A 507 43.42 23.10 -17.90
CA ASP A 507 43.89 23.54 -16.59
C ASP A 507 43.57 22.48 -15.51
N PRO A 508 44.56 21.74 -15.00
CA PRO A 508 44.33 20.69 -14.02
C PRO A 508 43.82 21.22 -12.67
N ASP A 509 44.14 22.46 -12.30
CA ASP A 509 43.71 23.05 -11.02
C ASP A 509 42.21 23.35 -11.06
N ARG A 510 41.68 23.78 -12.21
CA ARG A 510 40.23 23.95 -12.43
C ARG A 510 39.47 22.63 -12.38
N TRP A 511 40.02 21.57 -13.00
CA TRP A 511 39.42 20.24 -12.92
C TRP A 511 39.38 19.72 -11.48
N HIS A 512 40.42 20.00 -10.69
CA HIS A 512 40.44 19.64 -9.27
C HIS A 512 39.38 20.40 -8.47
N ALA A 513 39.28 21.72 -8.66
CA ALA A 513 38.28 22.55 -7.99
C ALA A 513 36.84 22.13 -8.31
N VAL A 514 36.55 21.78 -9.59
CA VAL A 514 35.23 21.25 -9.98
C VAL A 514 34.94 19.91 -9.29
N ALA A 515 35.92 19.01 -9.23
CA ALA A 515 35.76 17.71 -8.57
C ALA A 515 35.48 17.86 -7.06
N GLU A 516 36.19 18.77 -6.37
CA GLU A 516 35.93 19.08 -4.96
C GLU A 516 34.54 19.69 -4.75
N ALA A 517 34.13 20.63 -5.60
CA ALA A 517 32.80 21.25 -5.53
C ALA A 517 31.69 20.20 -5.71
N LEU A 518 31.83 19.27 -6.65
CA LEU A 518 30.86 18.19 -6.90
C LEU A 518 30.79 17.16 -5.77
N ALA A 519 31.89 16.98 -5.02
CA ALA A 519 31.99 16.09 -3.86
C ALA A 519 31.49 16.73 -2.56
N SER A 520 31.46 18.06 -2.48
CA SER A 520 30.91 18.82 -1.36
C SER A 520 29.37 18.75 -1.31
N LYS A 521 28.77 19.18 -0.18
CA LYS A 521 27.32 19.16 -0.01
C LYS A 521 26.67 20.08 -1.05
N ARG A 522 25.96 19.48 -2.00
CA ARG A 522 25.28 20.23 -3.08
C ARG A 522 24.17 21.09 -2.52
N ASP A 523 24.16 22.35 -2.94
CA ASP A 523 22.96 23.17 -2.89
C ASP A 523 22.02 22.68 -3.99
N PHE A 524 20.80 22.32 -3.62
CA PHE A 524 19.81 21.80 -4.57
C PHE A 524 19.13 22.91 -5.36
N ASP A 525 19.27 24.16 -4.90
CA ASP A 525 18.63 25.33 -5.51
C ASP A 525 19.60 26.14 -6.37
N GLU A 526 20.91 25.81 -6.39
CA GLU A 526 21.91 26.47 -7.23
C GLU A 526 21.62 26.20 -8.72
N THR A 527 21.55 27.28 -9.52
CA THR A 527 21.42 27.14 -10.97
C THR A 527 22.73 26.68 -11.59
N PHE A 528 22.68 26.01 -12.74
CA PHE A 528 23.88 25.57 -13.44
C PHE A 528 24.74 26.78 -13.87
N GLY A 529 24.13 27.92 -14.19
CA GLY A 529 24.83 29.17 -14.44
C GLY A 529 25.61 29.67 -13.23
N ASP A 530 24.97 29.71 -12.06
CA ASP A 530 25.63 30.11 -10.80
C ASP A 530 26.78 29.18 -10.45
N PHE A 531 26.60 27.87 -10.65
CA PHE A 531 27.67 26.87 -10.50
C PHE A 531 28.86 27.20 -11.42
N LEU A 532 28.62 27.44 -12.71
CA LEU A 532 29.69 27.76 -13.66
C LEU A 532 30.40 29.08 -13.32
N ASP A 533 29.65 30.11 -12.91
CA ASP A 533 30.19 31.42 -12.54
C ASP A 533 31.04 31.32 -11.27
N ARG A 534 30.57 30.57 -10.26
CA ARG A 534 31.33 30.27 -9.04
C ARG A 534 32.64 29.55 -9.34
N MET A 535 32.64 28.62 -10.29
CA MET A 535 33.85 27.88 -10.70
C MET A 535 34.77 28.68 -11.65
N SER A 536 34.30 29.81 -12.19
CA SER A 536 35.09 30.68 -13.07
C SER A 536 35.94 31.70 -12.30
N VAL A 537 35.65 31.94 -11.02
CA VAL A 537 36.42 32.82 -10.15
C VAL A 537 37.66 32.08 -9.63
N PRO A 538 38.88 32.62 -9.77
CA PRO A 538 40.08 32.00 -9.21
C PRO A 538 39.97 31.90 -7.68
N PRO A 539 40.45 30.81 -7.06
CA PRO A 539 40.54 30.75 -5.61
C PRO A 539 41.45 31.88 -5.10
N ALA A 540 41.00 32.56 -4.04
CA ALA A 540 41.73 33.65 -3.38
C ALA A 540 42.95 33.14 -2.59
#